data_AF-A0A7C1PPI0-F1
#
_entry.id   AF-A0A7C1PPI0-F1
#
_cell.length_a   1.000
_cell.length_b   1.000
_cell.length_c   1.000
_cell.angle_alpha   90.00
_cell.angle_beta   90.00
_cell.angle_gamma   90.00
#
_symmetry.space_group_name_H-M   'P 1'
#
loop_
_entity.id
_entity.type
_entity.pdbx_description
1 polymer ?
#
loop_
_entity_poly.entity_id
_entity_poly.type
_entity_poly.pdbx_seq_one_letter_code
_entity_poly.pdbx_strand_id
1 'polypeptide(L)'
;MNAQLTPELIQKADGFLDQDQQHQAAIRLGERMYDVFTKQNKERGMAQIRNLQQIAVSATRFADIEDFVKNQMGRNAGAYEEWRQVGDEVLQQLETLRRAVNDWTNDEGQRLLLRLHLARGWVRAVVGAYLYRKAQREMKREPSHA
;
A
#
# COMPACT_ATOMS: atom_id res chain seq x y z
N MET A 1 -27.16 7.45 -12.60
CA MET A 1 -26.94 7.94 -11.22
C MET A 1 -25.43 7.92 -10.98
N ASN A 2 -24.83 9.02 -10.55
CA ASN A 2 -23.43 8.98 -10.10
C ASN A 2 -23.41 8.26 -8.75
N ALA A 3 -22.68 7.15 -8.65
CA ALA A 3 -22.54 6.45 -7.39
C ALA A 3 -21.87 7.35 -6.36
N GLN A 4 -22.35 7.33 -5.12
CA GLN A 4 -21.81 8.07 -3.99
C GLN A 4 -21.66 7.14 -2.80
N LEU A 5 -20.61 7.34 -2.02
CA LEU A 5 -20.41 6.63 -0.76
C LEU A 5 -21.26 7.29 0.33
N THR A 6 -21.99 6.46 1.08
CA THR A 6 -22.71 6.94 2.27
C THR A 6 -21.72 7.09 3.44
N PRO A 7 -22.03 7.94 4.43
CA PRO A 7 -21.21 8.07 5.63
C PRO A 7 -20.97 6.74 6.35
N GLU A 8 -21.97 5.86 6.38
CA GLU A 8 -21.88 4.54 7.03
C GLU A 8 -20.88 3.63 6.31
N LEU A 9 -20.85 3.67 4.97
CA LEU A 9 -19.90 2.90 4.18
C LEU A 9 -18.47 3.43 4.35
N ILE A 10 -18.28 4.75 4.45
CA ILE A 10 -16.98 5.36 4.72
C ILE A 10 -16.50 4.96 6.11
N GLN A 11 -17.33 5.11 7.14
CA GLN A 11 -16.99 4.73 8.51
C GLN A 11 -16.67 3.24 8.63
N LYS A 12 -17.40 2.38 7.91
CA LYS A 12 -17.12 0.94 7.85
C LYS A 12 -15.78 0.65 7.18
N ALA A 13 -15.44 1.37 6.11
CA ALA A 13 -14.16 1.21 5.42
C ALA A 13 -12.98 1.67 6.29
N ASP A 14 -13.09 2.82 6.95
CA ASP A 14 -12.07 3.34 7.86
C ASP A 14 -11.90 2.41 9.05
N GLY A 15 -13.01 2.00 9.68
CA GLY A 15 -13.00 1.03 10.77
C GLY A 15 -12.41 -0.33 10.40
N PHE A 16 -12.55 -0.77 9.13
CA PHE A 16 -11.90 -1.99 8.65
C PHE A 16 -10.37 -1.84 8.56
N LEU A 17 -9.87 -0.69 8.11
CA LEU A 17 -8.43 -0.42 8.05
C LEU A 17 -7.80 -0.29 9.44
N ASP A 18 -8.58 0.21 10.41
CA ASP A 18 -8.16 0.35 11.80
C ASP A 18 -8.23 -0.96 12.60
N GLN A 19 -8.78 -2.05 12.03
CA GLN A 19 -8.71 -3.36 12.67
C GLN A 19 -7.25 -3.78 12.84
N ASP A 20 -6.89 -4.22 14.05
CA ASP A 20 -5.53 -4.62 14.42
C ASP A 20 -4.88 -5.53 13.37
N GLN A 21 -5.61 -6.52 12.85
CA GLN A 21 -5.09 -7.43 11.83
C GLN A 21 -4.68 -6.70 10.54
N GLN A 22 -5.52 -5.81 10.02
CA GLN A 22 -5.28 -5.09 8.76
C GLN A 22 -4.19 -4.04 8.95
N HIS A 23 -4.29 -3.26 10.03
CA HIS A 23 -3.32 -2.24 10.38
C HIS A 23 -1.91 -2.84 10.55
N GLN A 24 -1.78 -3.93 11.32
CA GLN A 24 -0.51 -4.60 11.53
C GLN A 24 0.02 -5.28 10.27
N ALA A 25 -0.84 -5.79 9.38
CA ALA A 25 -0.41 -6.33 8.09
C ALA A 25 0.19 -5.24 7.20
N ALA A 26 -0.43 -4.06 7.13
CA ALA A 26 0.09 -2.93 6.38
C ALA A 26 1.42 -2.42 6.97
N ILE A 27 1.55 -2.36 8.30
CA ILE A 27 2.80 -2.00 8.98
C ILE A 27 3.93 -2.96 8.60
N ARG A 28 3.71 -4.28 8.77
CA ARG A 28 4.71 -5.30 8.46
C ARG A 28 5.16 -5.23 7.01
N LEU A 29 4.23 -5.02 6.08
CA LEU A 29 4.56 -4.82 4.67
C LEU A 29 5.43 -3.58 4.47
N GLY A 30 5.08 -2.44 5.07
CA GLY A 30 5.89 -1.21 4.97
C GLY A 30 7.32 -1.38 5.50
N GLU A 31 7.48 -2.04 6.64
CA GLU A 31 8.81 -2.37 7.20
C GLU A 31 9.59 -3.32 6.30
N ARG A 32 8.93 -4.36 5.77
CA ARG A 32 9.53 -5.32 4.85
C ARG A 32 9.95 -4.65 3.54
N MET A 33 9.11 -3.76 3.00
CA MET A 33 9.45 -2.96 1.83
C MET A 33 10.70 -2.12 2.11
N TYR A 34 10.84 -1.51 3.29
CA TYR A 34 12.08 -0.81 3.66
C TYR A 34 13.28 -1.76 3.63
N ASP A 35 13.18 -2.89 4.32
CA ASP A 35 14.28 -3.84 4.44
C ASP A 35 14.66 -4.47 3.09
N VAL A 36 13.74 -4.55 2.12
CA VAL A 36 14.01 -5.05 0.76
C VAL A 36 14.57 -3.95 -0.15
N PHE A 37 13.89 -2.80 -0.27
CA PHE A 37 14.24 -1.74 -1.23
C PHE A 37 15.50 -0.95 -0.87
N THR A 38 16.00 -1.06 0.37
CA THR A 38 17.23 -0.38 0.80
C THR A 38 18.48 -1.24 0.76
N LYS A 39 18.39 -2.52 0.37
CA LYS A 39 19.55 -3.45 0.29
C LYS A 39 20.62 -2.97 -0.69
N GLN A 40 20.22 -2.46 -1.86
CA GLN A 40 21.15 -2.08 -2.92
C GLN A 40 21.31 -0.57 -3.09
N ASN A 41 20.22 0.21 -2.96
CA ASN A 41 20.27 1.66 -3.10
C ASN A 41 19.09 2.34 -2.38
N LYS A 42 19.39 3.07 -1.30
CA LYS A 42 18.38 3.75 -0.46
C LYS A 42 17.53 4.77 -1.20
N GLU A 43 18.12 5.55 -2.11
CA GLU A 43 17.43 6.61 -2.84
C GLU A 43 16.45 6.02 -3.85
N ARG A 44 16.88 4.96 -4.54
CA ARG A 44 16.04 4.23 -5.48
C ARG A 44 14.83 3.59 -4.79
N GLY A 45 15.02 3.06 -3.58
CA GLY A 45 13.94 2.46 -2.81
C GLY A 45 12.82 3.45 -2.48
N MET A 46 13.17 4.67 -2.04
CA MET A 46 12.17 5.70 -1.73
C MET A 46 11.32 6.08 -2.96
N ALA A 47 11.92 6.13 -4.15
CA ALA A 47 11.19 6.39 -5.38
C ALA A 47 10.14 5.30 -5.68
N GLN A 48 10.44 4.03 -5.41
CA GLN A 48 9.47 2.93 -5.61
C GLN A 48 8.26 3.07 -4.70
N ILE A 49 8.49 3.40 -3.43
CA ILE A 49 7.40 3.60 -2.44
C ILE A 49 6.54 4.81 -2.81
N ARG A 50 7.17 5.91 -3.22
CA ARG A 50 6.45 7.09 -3.69
C ARG A 50 5.60 6.80 -4.93
N ASN A 51 6.12 6.02 -5.87
CA ASN A 51 5.37 5.64 -7.07
C ASN A 51 4.15 4.77 -6.71
N LEU A 52 4.29 3.82 -5.79
CA LEU A 52 3.16 3.03 -5.29
C LEU A 52 2.09 3.93 -4.62
N GLN A 53 2.52 4.86 -3.77
CA GLN A 53 1.61 5.83 -3.14
C GLN A 53 0.88 6.67 -4.19
N GLN A 54 1.62 7.17 -5.19
CA GLN A 54 1.07 8.01 -6.24
C GLN A 54 -0.01 7.27 -7.02
N ILE A 55 0.27 6.05 -7.51
CA ILE A 55 -0.73 5.30 -8.28
C ILE A 55 -1.95 4.94 -7.43
N ALA A 56 -1.77 4.54 -6.17
CA ALA A 56 -2.90 4.22 -5.29
C ALA A 56 -3.77 5.44 -4.98
N VAL A 57 -3.19 6.64 -4.92
CA VAL A 57 -3.94 7.88 -4.69
C VAL A 57 -4.65 8.38 -5.96
N SER A 58 -4.00 8.30 -7.12
CA SER A 58 -4.50 8.87 -8.37
C SER A 58 -5.30 7.91 -9.25
N ALA A 59 -5.27 6.60 -8.97
CA ALA A 59 -5.96 5.61 -9.77
C ALA A 59 -7.47 5.90 -9.87
N THR A 60 -7.99 5.74 -11.09
CA THR A 60 -9.43 5.80 -11.37
C THR A 60 -10.06 4.41 -11.36
N ARG A 61 -9.27 3.37 -11.62
CA ARG A 61 -9.67 1.97 -11.52
C ARG A 61 -8.79 1.26 -10.51
N PHE A 62 -9.38 0.38 -9.71
CA PHE A 62 -8.62 -0.42 -8.75
C PHE A 62 -7.58 -1.33 -9.43
N ALA A 63 -7.92 -1.87 -10.61
CA ALA A 63 -7.02 -2.70 -11.40
C ALA A 63 -5.73 -1.98 -11.81
N ASP A 64 -5.74 -0.64 -11.97
CA ASP A 64 -4.54 0.12 -12.33
C ASP A 64 -3.45 0.00 -11.25
N ILE A 65 -3.86 -0.16 -9.99
CA ILE A 65 -2.94 -0.36 -8.84
C ILE A 65 -2.34 -1.76 -8.89
N GLU A 66 -3.17 -2.79 -9.11
CA GLU A 66 -2.72 -4.17 -9.23
C GLU A 66 -1.77 -4.34 -10.44
N ASP A 67 -2.13 -3.76 -11.56
CA ASP A 67 -1.35 -3.83 -12.80
C ASP A 67 -0.04 -3.08 -12.64
N PHE A 68 0.00 -1.94 -11.93
CA PHE A 68 1.26 -1.31 -11.56
C PHE A 68 2.20 -2.31 -10.86
N VAL A 69 1.71 -2.99 -9.83
CA VAL A 69 2.52 -3.94 -9.04
C VAL A 69 2.99 -5.11 -9.91
N LYS A 70 2.10 -5.74 -10.68
CA LYS A 70 2.42 -6.83 -11.61
C LYS A 70 3.47 -6.39 -12.64
N ASN A 71 3.32 -5.18 -13.18
CA ASN A 71 4.27 -4.60 -14.13
C ASN A 71 5.64 -4.35 -13.50
N GLN A 72 5.71 -3.96 -12.23
CA GLN A 72 6.99 -3.88 -11.52
C GLN A 72 7.61 -5.28 -11.35
N MET A 73 6.83 -6.30 -11.03
CA MET A 73 7.33 -7.67 -10.85
C MET A 73 7.85 -8.31 -12.15
N GLY A 74 7.22 -8.01 -13.29
CA GLY A 74 7.48 -8.66 -14.58
C GLY A 74 8.70 -8.12 -15.35
N ARG A 75 9.36 -7.07 -14.90
CA ARG A 75 10.49 -6.46 -15.62
C ARG A 75 11.83 -7.08 -15.19
N ASN A 76 12.83 -7.09 -16.10
CA ASN A 76 14.10 -7.82 -15.92
C ASN A 76 15.32 -6.95 -15.53
N ALA A 77 15.17 -5.64 -15.31
CA ALA A 77 16.32 -4.77 -15.02
C ALA A 77 16.05 -3.67 -13.98
N GLY A 78 16.63 -3.73 -12.78
CA GLY A 78 16.52 -2.66 -11.78
C GLY A 78 15.83 -3.09 -10.49
N ALA A 79 15.02 -2.20 -9.88
CA ALA A 79 14.34 -2.44 -8.60
C ALA A 79 13.26 -3.54 -8.65
N TYR A 80 13.21 -4.32 -9.72
CA TYR A 80 12.19 -5.31 -10.02
C TYR A 80 12.44 -6.63 -9.29
N GLU A 81 13.69 -6.92 -8.92
CA GLU A 81 14.01 -8.05 -8.04
C GLU A 81 13.43 -7.84 -6.63
N GLU A 82 13.49 -6.61 -6.13
CA GLU A 82 12.87 -6.18 -4.88
C GLU A 82 11.34 -6.30 -4.96
N TRP A 83 10.74 -5.85 -6.06
CA TRP A 83 9.30 -6.03 -6.28
C TRP A 83 8.88 -7.49 -6.32
N ARG A 84 9.69 -8.42 -6.85
CA ARG A 84 9.38 -9.86 -6.80
C ARG A 84 9.39 -10.41 -5.38
N GLN A 85 10.14 -9.81 -4.45
CA GLN A 85 10.18 -10.26 -3.06
C GLN A 85 8.93 -9.86 -2.26
N VAL A 86 8.31 -8.71 -2.58
CA VAL A 86 7.18 -8.14 -1.82
C VAL A 86 5.88 -8.06 -2.60
N GLY A 87 5.92 -8.21 -3.92
CA GLY A 87 4.80 -7.95 -4.82
C GLY A 87 3.61 -8.88 -4.60
N ASP A 88 3.86 -10.17 -4.33
CA ASP A 88 2.79 -11.11 -4.00
C ASP A 88 2.05 -10.71 -2.71
N GLU A 89 2.77 -10.24 -1.70
CA GLU A 89 2.17 -9.76 -0.45
C GLU A 89 1.36 -8.47 -0.68
N VAL A 90 1.87 -7.56 -1.51
CA VAL A 90 1.12 -6.36 -1.93
C VAL A 90 -0.20 -6.75 -2.61
N LEU A 91 -0.14 -7.66 -3.58
CA LEU A 91 -1.33 -8.15 -4.31
C LEU A 91 -2.31 -8.87 -3.38
N GLN A 92 -1.82 -9.65 -2.41
CA GLN A 92 -2.65 -10.32 -1.43
C GLN A 92 -3.38 -9.33 -0.50
N GLN A 93 -2.71 -8.25 -0.07
CA GLN A 93 -3.36 -7.22 0.73
C GLN A 93 -4.42 -6.47 -0.09
N LEU A 94 -4.11 -6.09 -1.34
CA LEU A 94 -5.10 -5.49 -2.26
C LEU A 94 -6.31 -6.40 -2.50
N GLU A 95 -6.08 -7.70 -2.68
CA GLU A 95 -7.16 -8.69 -2.81
C GLU A 95 -8.04 -8.74 -1.57
N THR A 96 -7.45 -8.64 -0.38
CA THR A 96 -8.18 -8.59 0.89
C THR A 96 -9.11 -7.37 0.94
N LEU A 97 -8.63 -6.19 0.53
CA LEU A 97 -9.45 -4.99 0.42
C LEU A 97 -10.61 -5.21 -0.57
N ARG A 98 -10.31 -5.80 -1.73
CA ARG A 98 -11.29 -6.06 -2.79
C ARG A 98 -12.42 -6.97 -2.32
N ARG A 99 -12.07 -8.06 -1.61
CA ARG A 99 -13.03 -9.02 -1.06
C ARG A 99 -13.91 -8.39 0.00
N ALA A 100 -13.33 -7.66 0.95
CA ALA A 100 -14.07 -7.00 2.01
C ALA A 100 -15.20 -6.11 1.45
N VAL A 101 -14.91 -5.36 0.39
CA VAL A 101 -15.90 -4.47 -0.26
C VAL A 101 -17.05 -5.24 -0.93
N ASN A 102 -16.79 -6.43 -1.48
CA ASN A 102 -17.83 -7.23 -2.13
C ASN A 102 -18.94 -7.62 -1.15
N ASP A 103 -18.58 -7.78 0.13
CA ASP A 103 -19.50 -8.16 1.20
C ASP A 103 -20.26 -6.96 1.79
N TRP A 104 -19.91 -5.73 1.43
CA TRP A 104 -20.48 -4.52 2.04
C TRP A 104 -21.59 -3.87 1.22
N THR A 105 -21.56 -4.01 -0.09
CA THR A 105 -22.58 -3.44 -0.99
C THR A 105 -22.69 -4.26 -2.27
N ASN A 106 -23.89 -4.27 -2.86
CA ASN A 106 -24.17 -4.87 -4.17
C ASN A 106 -24.10 -3.85 -5.31
N ASP A 107 -23.98 -2.55 -5.02
CA ASP A 107 -23.85 -1.51 -6.03
C ASP A 107 -22.40 -1.46 -6.57
N GLU A 108 -22.23 -1.72 -7.87
CA GLU A 108 -20.92 -1.75 -8.51
C GLU A 108 -20.17 -0.41 -8.45
N GLY A 109 -20.89 0.71 -8.51
CA GLY A 109 -20.28 2.03 -8.42
C GLY A 109 -19.72 2.29 -7.03
N GLN A 110 -20.49 1.96 -5.98
CA GLN A 110 -20.03 2.01 -4.59
C GLN A 110 -18.88 1.04 -4.34
N ARG A 111 -18.90 -0.17 -4.92
CA ARG A 111 -17.79 -1.13 -4.82
C ARG A 111 -16.49 -0.52 -5.34
N LEU A 112 -16.52 0.10 -6.51
CA LEU A 112 -15.32 0.75 -7.06
C LEU A 112 -14.82 1.87 -6.14
N LEU A 113 -15.72 2.76 -5.71
CA LEU A 113 -15.35 3.88 -4.84
C LEU A 113 -14.77 3.42 -3.49
N LEU A 114 -15.36 2.39 -2.89
CA LEU A 114 -14.88 1.79 -1.64
C LEU A 114 -13.51 1.14 -1.81
N ARG A 115 -13.30 0.37 -2.89
CA ARG A 115 -12.00 -0.27 -3.17
C ARG A 115 -10.89 0.78 -3.30
N LEU A 116 -11.15 1.88 -4.00
CA LEU A 116 -10.21 3.00 -4.12
C LEU A 116 -9.99 3.71 -2.78
N HIS A 117 -11.05 3.93 -2.00
CA HIS A 117 -10.95 4.52 -0.65
C HIS A 117 -10.06 3.68 0.26
N LEU A 118 -10.31 2.36 0.32
CA LEU A 118 -9.49 1.42 1.09
C LEU A 118 -8.04 1.39 0.62
N ALA A 119 -7.78 1.34 -0.69
CA ALA A 119 -6.42 1.35 -1.22
C ALA A 119 -5.64 2.61 -0.80
N ARG A 120 -6.30 3.78 -0.78
CA ARG A 120 -5.69 5.04 -0.34
C ARG A 120 -5.35 5.02 1.16
N GLY A 121 -6.24 4.49 1.99
CA GLY A 121 -5.97 4.34 3.42
C GLY A 121 -4.87 3.32 3.69
N TRP A 122 -4.95 2.16 3.05
CA TRP A 122 -3.94 1.10 3.11
C TRP A 122 -2.54 1.60 2.74
N VAL A 123 -2.40 2.28 1.59
CA VAL A 123 -1.07 2.73 1.13
C VAL A 123 -0.49 3.78 2.08
N ARG A 124 -1.32 4.60 2.74
CA ARG A 124 -0.84 5.55 3.77
C ARG A 124 -0.23 4.82 4.96
N ALA A 125 -0.84 3.74 5.43
CA ALA A 125 -0.31 2.91 6.51
C ALA A 125 1.03 2.26 6.11
N VAL A 126 1.09 1.66 4.92
CA VAL A 126 2.32 1.03 4.37
C VAL A 126 3.46 2.05 4.26
N VAL A 127 3.20 3.21 3.64
CA VAL A 127 4.20 4.28 3.46
C VAL A 127 4.62 4.85 4.81
N GLY A 128 3.68 5.04 5.74
CA GLY A 128 3.97 5.52 7.10
C GLY A 128 4.94 4.59 7.83
N ALA A 129 4.69 3.28 7.79
CA ALA A 129 5.57 2.28 8.38
C ALA A 129 6.95 2.24 7.71
N TYR A 130 7.02 2.31 6.38
CA TYR A 130 8.28 2.43 5.65
C TYR A 130 9.11 3.63 6.11
N LEU A 131 8.49 4.81 6.19
CA LEU A 131 9.16 6.05 6.60
C LEU A 131 9.61 6.01 8.06
N TYR A 132 8.78 5.46 8.94
CA TYR A 132 9.13 5.27 10.34
C TYR A 132 10.33 4.34 10.49
N ARG A 133 10.33 3.21 9.79
CA ARG A 133 11.47 2.28 9.75
C ARG A 133 12.74 2.94 9.22
N LYS A 134 12.62 3.78 8.19
CA LYS A 134 13.73 4.59 7.68
C LYS A 134 14.32 5.51 8.74
N ALA A 135 13.47 6.31 9.40
CA ALA A 135 13.90 7.22 10.46
C ALA A 135 14.60 6.49 11.61
N GLN A 136 14.05 5.36 12.07
CA GLN A 136 14.67 4.53 13.11
C GLN A 136 16.09 4.06 12.73
N ARG A 137 16.34 3.76 11.45
CA ARG A 137 17.65 3.32 10.96
C ARG A 137 18.63 4.47 10.77
N GLU A 138 18.14 5.67 10.46
CA GLU A 138 18.96 6.87 10.36
C GLU A 138 19.42 7.34 11.74
N MET A 139 18.51 7.41 12.72
CA MET A 139 18.83 7.74 14.12
C MET A 139 19.86 6.78 14.75
N LYS A 140 19.79 5.48 14.42
CA LYS A 140 20.76 4.48 14.92
C LYS A 140 22.15 4.58 14.28
N ARG A 141 22.29 5.31 13.16
CA ARG A 141 23.55 5.44 12.41
C ARG A 141 24.32 6.71 12.73
N GLU A 142 23.69 7.70 13.36
CA GLU A 142 24.39 8.84 13.94
C GLU A 142 25.08 8.37 15.24
N PRO A 143 26.42 8.31 15.31
CA PRO A 143 27.06 8.21 16.61
C PRO A 143 26.73 9.51 17.36
N SER A 144 26.34 9.37 18.63
CA SER A 144 26.29 10.49 19.57
C SER A 144 27.60 11.27 19.44
N HIS A 145 27.56 12.43 18.80
CA HIS A 145 28.61 13.42 18.95
C HIS A 145 28.46 14.02 20.35
N ALA A 146 29.02 13.32 21.33
CA ALA A 146 29.30 13.81 22.67
C ALA A 146 30.81 13.77 22.87
#